data_AF-A0A7V9ZY91-F1
#
_entry.id   AF-A0A7V9ZY91-F1
#
_cell.length_a   1.000
_cell.length_b   1.000
_cell.length_c   1.000
_cell.angle_alpha   90.00
_cell.angle_beta   90.00
_cell.angle_gamma   90.00
#
_symmetry.space_group_name_H-M   'P 1'
#
loop_
_entity.id
_entity.type
_entity.pdbx_description
1 polymer ?
#
loop_
_entity_poly.entity_id
_entity_poly.type
_entity_poly.pdbx_seq_one_letter_code
_entity_poly.pdbx_strand_id
1 'polypeptide(L)'
;IVPITLLLVCGQVLPFALLATGRWTFIIAAVLALLPRVLALRRFHQTLLGVVLHPIAIAALLCIQWAGLIRWMRGNSASWKGRVYAT
;
A
#
# COMPACT_ATOMS: atom_id res chain seq x y z
N ILE A 1 7.82 4.78 10.12
CA ILE A 1 6.42 4.47 9.76
C ILE A 1 5.71 5.70 9.18
N VAL A 2 5.64 6.81 9.91
CA VAL A 2 4.93 8.03 9.45
C VAL A 2 5.28 8.52 8.02
N PRO A 3 6.55 8.74 7.63
CA PRO A 3 6.85 9.29 6.30
C PRO A 3 6.46 8.33 5.17
N ILE A 4 6.69 7.02 5.34
CA ILE A 4 6.30 6.02 4.34
C ILE A 4 4.78 5.84 4.29
N THR A 5 4.08 5.94 5.43
CA THR A 5 2.61 5.93 5.48
C THR A 5 2.03 7.09 4.68
N LEU A 6 2.53 8.31 4.89
CA LEU A 6 2.08 9.49 4.13
C LEU A 6 2.28 9.31 2.63
N LEU A 7 3.48 8.88 2.22
CA LEU A 7 3.78 8.63 0.81
C LEU A 7 2.86 7.57 0.18
N LEU A 8 2.63 6.46 0.87
CA LEU A 8 1.78 5.37 0.36
C LEU A 8 0.29 5.73 0.36
N VAL A 9 -0.20 6.39 1.40
CA VAL A 9 -1.60 6.84 1.45
C VAL A 9 -1.85 7.86 0.34
N CYS A 10 -1.08 8.95 0.28
CA CYS A 10 -1.28 10.01 -0.69
C CYS A 10 -1.00 9.57 -2.14
N GLY A 11 0.01 8.74 -2.34
CA GLY A 11 0.46 8.35 -3.68
C GLY A 11 -0.25 7.12 -4.27
N GLN A 12 -0.75 6.20 -3.44
CA GLN A 12 -1.22 4.89 -3.91
C GLN A 12 -2.63 4.52 -3.45
N VAL A 13 -3.18 5.15 -2.41
CA VAL A 13 -4.54 4.84 -1.91
C VAL A 13 -5.52 5.98 -2.19
N LEU A 14 -5.15 7.19 -1.80
CA LEU A 14 -5.97 8.39 -1.92
C LEU A 14 -6.43 8.69 -3.35
N PRO A 15 -5.61 8.56 -4.42
CA PRO A 15 -6.06 8.84 -5.78
C PRO A 15 -7.27 8.00 -6.19
N PHE A 16 -7.31 6.73 -5.77
CA PHE A 16 -8.41 5.81 -6.07
C PHE A 16 -9.63 6.07 -5.20
N ALA A 17 -9.44 6.41 -3.92
CA ALA A 17 -10.54 6.82 -3.05
C ALA A 17 -11.23 8.10 -3.60
N LEU A 18 -10.44 9.04 -4.12
CA LEU A 18 -10.95 10.28 -4.71
C LEU A 18 -11.74 10.04 -6.01
N LEU A 19 -11.48 8.97 -6.76
CA LEU A 19 -12.29 8.61 -7.94
C LEU A 19 -13.76 8.35 -7.57
N ALA A 20 -14.05 7.87 -6.36
CA ALA A 20 -15.43 7.65 -5.90
C ALA A 20 -16.24 8.95 -5.79
N THR A 21 -15.59 10.12 -5.78
CA THR A 21 -16.27 11.42 -5.81
C THR A 21 -16.80 11.81 -7.20
N GLY A 22 -16.48 11.05 -8.25
CA GLY A 22 -16.94 11.30 -9.62
C GLY A 22 -16.20 12.43 -10.35
N ARG A 23 -15.19 13.06 -9.73
CA ARG A 23 -14.42 14.14 -10.36
C ARG A 23 -13.37 13.56 -11.32
N TRP A 24 -13.56 13.81 -12.61
CA TRP A 24 -12.68 13.31 -13.68
C TRP A 24 -11.21 13.71 -13.53
N THR A 25 -10.91 14.84 -12.86
CA THR A 25 -9.54 15.31 -12.61
C THR A 25 -8.69 14.29 -11.84
N PHE A 26 -9.31 13.41 -11.04
CA PHE A 26 -8.61 12.39 -10.28
C PHE A 26 -8.20 11.16 -11.12
N ILE A 27 -8.72 11.01 -12.34
CA ILE A 27 -8.31 9.95 -13.27
C ILE A 27 -6.81 10.06 -13.55
N ILE A 28 -6.32 11.27 -13.78
CA ILE A 28 -4.89 11.53 -14.05
C ILE A 28 -4.04 11.09 -12.85
N ALA A 29 -4.47 11.44 -11.63
CA ALA A 29 -3.76 11.04 -10.41
C ALA A 29 -3.72 9.52 -10.24
N ALA A 30 -4.83 8.81 -10.50
CA ALA A 30 -4.89 7.35 -10.43
C ALA A 30 -4.01 6.67 -11.50
N VAL A 31 -3.98 7.21 -12.73
CA VAL A 31 -3.10 6.71 -13.80
C VAL A 31 -1.63 6.89 -13.43
N LEU A 32 -1.25 8.06 -12.92
CA LEU A 32 0.12 8.32 -12.47
C LEU A 32 0.50 7.42 -11.28
N ALA A 33 -0.43 7.12 -10.38
CA ALA A 33 -0.21 6.20 -9.27
C ALA A 33 0.12 4.77 -9.75
N LEU A 34 -0.56 4.28 -10.80
CA LEU A 34 -0.31 2.95 -11.38
C LEU A 34 0.92 2.90 -12.29
N LEU A 35 1.41 4.03 -12.78
CA LEU A 35 2.49 4.09 -13.78
C LEU A 35 3.71 3.22 -13.41
N PRO A 36 4.26 3.26 -12.18
CA PRO A 36 5.40 2.41 -11.82
C PRO A 36 5.08 0.92 -11.91
N ARG A 37 3.83 0.51 -11.63
CA ARG A 37 3.38 -0.89 -11.74
C ARG A 37 3.14 -1.32 -13.17
N VAL A 38 2.65 -0.44 -14.02
CA VAL A 38 2.56 -0.71 -15.46
C VAL A 38 3.96 -0.87 -16.07
N LEU A 39 4.92 -0.04 -15.65
CA LEU A 39 6.33 -0.20 -16.07
C LEU A 39 6.92 -1.52 -15.56
N ALA A 40 6.64 -1.90 -14.31
CA ALA A 40 7.08 -3.17 -13.75
C ALA A 40 6.42 -4.39 -14.43
N LEU A 41 5.14 -4.30 -14.77
CA LEU A 41 4.42 -5.29 -15.59
C LEU A 41 5.15 -5.55 -16.90
N ARG A 42 5.53 -4.49 -17.62
CA ARG A 42 6.23 -4.62 -18.90
C ARG A 42 7.67 -5.11 -18.75
N ARG A 43 8.39 -4.61 -17.73
CA ARG A 43 9.82 -4.90 -17.55
C ARG A 43 10.09 -6.25 -16.92
N PHE A 44 9.25 -6.67 -15.97
CA PHE A 44 9.45 -7.86 -15.16
C PHE A 44 8.34 -8.90 -15.37
N HIS A 45 7.50 -8.73 -16.40
CA HIS A 45 6.40 -9.65 -16.72
C HIS A 45 5.50 -9.96 -15.52
N GLN A 46 5.21 -8.94 -14.71
CA GLN A 46 4.29 -9.10 -13.58
C GLN A 46 2.88 -9.41 -14.11
N THR A 47 1.95 -9.78 -13.24
CA THR A 47 0.58 -10.03 -13.67
C THR A 47 -0.20 -8.72 -13.79
N LEU A 48 -1.09 -8.63 -14.79
CA LEU A 48 -2.01 -7.50 -14.91
C LEU A 48 -2.89 -7.37 -13.65
N LEU A 49 -3.32 -8.51 -13.11
CA LEU A 49 -4.07 -8.57 -11.85
C LEU A 49 -3.31 -7.88 -10.70
N GLY A 50 -1.99 -8.09 -10.62
CA GLY A 50 -1.15 -7.44 -9.62
C GLY A 50 -1.10 -5.91 -9.75
N VAL A 51 -1.19 -5.37 -10.98
CA VAL A 51 -1.28 -3.92 -11.22
C VAL A 51 -2.61 -3.37 -10.69
N VAL A 52 -3.72 -4.03 -11.04
CA VAL A 52 -5.08 -3.57 -10.65
C VAL A 52 -5.28 -3.67 -9.14
N LEU A 53 -4.83 -4.76 -8.52
CA LEU A 53 -4.96 -4.97 -7.08
C LEU A 53 -3.90 -4.20 -6.27
N HIS A 54 -3.00 -3.45 -6.91
CA HIS A 54 -1.91 -2.77 -6.22
C HIS A 54 -2.39 -1.82 -5.11
N PRO A 55 -3.39 -0.94 -5.32
CA PRO A 55 -3.87 -0.04 -4.27
C PRO A 55 -4.41 -0.78 -3.05
N ILE A 56 -5.08 -1.92 -3.27
CA ILE A 56 -5.61 -2.79 -2.22
C ILE A 56 -4.46 -3.44 -1.44
N ALA A 57 -3.43 -3.92 -2.15
CA ALA A 57 -2.24 -4.49 -1.51
C ALA A 57 -1.50 -3.46 -0.66
N ILE A 58 -1.41 -2.20 -1.10
CA ILE A 58 -0.83 -1.10 -0.31
C ILE A 58 -1.69 -0.79 0.92
N ALA A 59 -3.02 -0.75 0.79
CA ALA A 59 -3.90 -0.58 1.95
C ALA A 59 -3.70 -1.70 2.99
N ALA A 60 -3.62 -2.96 2.56
CA ALA A 60 -3.33 -4.08 3.45
C ALA A 60 -1.95 -3.97 4.11
N LEU A 61 -0.92 -3.57 3.35
CA LEU A 61 0.42 -3.31 3.88
C LEU A 61 0.39 -2.25 4.99
N LEU A 62 -0.32 -1.15 4.78
CA LEU A 62 -0.48 -0.09 5.77
C LEU A 62 -1.16 -0.62 7.04
N CYS A 63 -2.23 -1.42 6.92
CA CYS A 63 -2.87 -2.06 8.07
C CYS A 63 -1.89 -2.93 8.86
N ILE A 64 -1.09 -3.75 8.19
CA ILE A 64 -0.07 -4.60 8.83
C ILE A 64 1.00 -3.76 9.53
N GLN A 65 1.48 -2.69 8.88
CA GLN A 65 2.49 -1.79 9.46
C GLN A 65 2.01 -1.18 10.79
N TRP A 66 0.79 -0.64 10.80
CA TRP A 66 0.23 -0.02 12.00
C TRP A 66 -0.14 -1.04 13.07
N ALA A 67 -0.67 -2.21 12.69
CA ALA A 67 -0.92 -3.29 13.65
C ALA A 67 0.37 -3.75 14.33
N GLY A 68 1.46 -3.88 13.58
CA GLY A 68 2.79 -4.19 14.11
C GLY A 68 3.30 -3.13 15.07
N LEU A 69 3.16 -1.84 14.72
CA LEU A 69 3.56 -0.73 15.60
C LEU A 69 2.77 -0.73 16.91
N ILE A 70 1.44 -0.88 16.85
CA ILE A 70 0.58 -0.95 18.03
C ILE A 70 0.99 -2.11 18.93
N ARG A 71 1.27 -3.27 18.35
CA ARG A 71 1.72 -4.46 19.09
C ARG A 71 3.07 -4.19 19.78
N TRP A 72 4.02 -3.59 19.07
CA TRP A 72 5.32 -3.21 19.63
C TRP A 72 5.19 -2.17 20.76
N MET A 73 4.37 -1.13 20.59
CA MET A 73 4.11 -0.12 21.63
C MET A 73 3.46 -0.71 22.89
N ARG A 74 2.73 -1.82 22.76
CA ARG A 74 2.14 -2.56 23.90
C ARG A 74 3.11 -3.56 24.54
N GLY A 75 4.37 -3.60 24.11
CA GLY A 75 5.37 -4.55 24.63
C GLY A 75 5.15 -6.00 24.20
N ASN A 76 4.23 -6.26 23.26
CA ASN A 76 3.95 -7.60 22.79
C ASN A 76 5.01 -8.03 21.77
N SER A 77 5.63 -9.19 22.00
CA SER A 77 6.54 -9.79 21.03
C SER A 77 5.82 -10.02 19.69
N ALA A 78 6.42 -9.54 18.60
CA ALA A 78 5.93 -9.84 17.26
C ALA A 78 6.34 -11.28 16.92
N SER A 79 5.35 -12.16 16.76
CA SER A 79 5.59 -13.49 16.19
C SER A 79 5.34 -13.42 14.69
N TRP A 80 6.36 -13.76 13.89
CA TRP A 80 6.23 -13.83 12.44
C TRP A 80 6.60 -15.22 11.94
N LYS A 81 5.66 -15.90 11.29
CA LYS A 81 5.81 -17.29 10.82
C LYS A 81 6.31 -18.24 11.93
N GLY A 82 5.78 -18.09 13.14
CA GLY A 82 6.16 -18.90 14.30
C GLY A 82 7.46 -18.50 14.99
N ARG A 83 8.18 -17.50 14.49
CA ARG A 83 9.38 -16.96 15.17
C ARG A 83 9.00 -15.81 16.06
N VAL A 84 9.22 -15.98 17.37
CA VAL A 84 9.10 -14.92 18.36
C VAL A 84 10.40 -14.13 18.36
N TYR A 85 10.32 -12.84 18.04
CA TYR A 85 11.43 -11.93 18.23
C TYR A 85 11.31 -11.33 19.63
N ALA A 86 12.29 -11.61 20.49
CA ALA A 86 12.38 -10.99 21.80
C ALA A 86 12.49 -9.47 21.63
N THR A 87 11.76 -8.73 22.45
CA THR A 87 11.82 -7.26 22.55
C THR A 87 13.03 -6.85 23.36
#